data_AF-A0A2W4Z4X5-F1
#
_entry.id   AF-A0A2W4Z4X5-F1
#
_cell.length_a   1.000
_cell.length_b   1.000
_cell.length_c   1.000
_cell.angle_alpha   90.00
_cell.angle_beta   90.00
_cell.angle_gamma   90.00
#
_symmetry.space_group_name_H-M   'P 1'
#
loop_
_entity.id
_entity.type
_entity.pdbx_description
1 polymer ?
#
loop_
_entity_poly.entity_id
_entity_poly.type
_entity_poly.pdbx_seq_one_letter_code
_entity_poly.pdbx_strand_id
1 'polypeptide(L)'
;MRGLKLFHRSVAATLSIALVAGSAAPAIAAPGAGGVRAARIGTPAGTMRPTTDVQLSIGQGELITLPGNVADVWVSNPAVADVYVGNPRQIHLFGKTDGEATIFATSASGSVVYSANVRVGQNLTSLDRMLKAAMPEADIRVTTVGQIAVINGTIASPADSAQAERLVTSLLNPGVATGDPNVALKVGVVNRLRLATPLQVNLQVRIAEVSRNFVKNIGVNLTSRDTSGGFLFGIAQGRQGTITTVPGIPGSSTAVDANGAQIGNTLFGFPTKATNGTTLNLAGRLLGLELLGALDLGERIGQVTTLANPNLTALSGETGSFLAGGEIPIPISQGFGAVSIEYKQYGVSLAYTPTVLADGRISLRVRPEVSQLSAAGAVQINGTTVPALSTRRAETTVELGSGQSMMIGGLLSNSHDNSIDKAPGLGDLPILGSLFRSNGFTRNETELVIVITPYLVKPVDSQSRIALPTDAYSSPGDVERVLMGQLSGQRRPDPRPVPTMAPSTPAQPAVGLAAPVPVAPVVGADPVPQPPRKRGRDPKPAAPGFSIQ
;
A
#
# COMPACT_ATOMS: atom_id res chain seq x y z
N MET A 1 9.72 45.16 36.38
CA MET A 1 9.41 46.17 35.33
C MET A 1 8.12 45.72 34.67
N ARG A 2 6.95 46.26 35.08
CA ARG A 2 6.22 47.36 34.41
C ARG A 2 6.06 47.05 32.92
N GLY A 3 4.89 46.93 32.31
CA GLY A 3 3.48 47.21 32.63
C GLY A 3 2.75 47.14 31.26
N LEU A 4 1.52 46.64 31.11
CA LEU A 4 0.23 47.07 31.69
C LEU A 4 -0.65 47.71 30.60
N LYS A 5 -1.71 46.98 30.20
CA LYS A 5 -3.08 47.44 29.85
C LYS A 5 -3.24 48.38 28.62
N LEU A 6 -4.41 48.72 28.06
CA LEU A 6 -5.82 48.86 28.49
C LEU A 6 -6.66 48.89 27.17
N PHE A 7 -7.77 48.14 27.03
CA PHE A 7 -9.19 48.54 27.25
C PHE A 7 -9.95 49.22 26.11
N HIS A 8 -11.25 48.89 26.10
CA HIS A 8 -12.48 49.71 25.94
C HIS A 8 -13.45 49.06 24.92
N ARG A 9 -14.77 48.92 25.15
CA ARG A 9 -15.64 49.56 26.14
C ARG A 9 -17.00 48.86 26.25
N SER A 10 -17.55 48.95 27.45
CA SER A 10 -18.90 48.64 27.92
C SER A 10 -19.86 49.84 27.76
N VAL A 11 -21.18 49.59 27.72
CA VAL A 11 -22.21 50.51 28.23
C VAL A 11 -23.31 49.70 28.94
N ALA A 12 -23.61 50.12 30.16
CA ALA A 12 -24.69 49.65 31.02
C ALA A 12 -25.71 50.78 31.19
N ALA A 13 -26.98 50.45 31.48
CA ALA A 13 -27.90 51.34 32.17
C ALA A 13 -29.02 50.54 32.86
N THR A 14 -28.99 50.56 34.20
CA THR A 14 -30.04 50.16 35.14
C THR A 14 -30.93 51.36 35.50
N LEU A 15 -32.24 51.17 35.75
CA LEU A 15 -32.97 51.97 36.76
C LEU A 15 -34.31 51.33 37.24
N SER A 16 -34.43 51.26 38.58
CA SER A 16 -35.60 51.55 39.46
C SER A 16 -36.88 50.67 39.53
N ILE A 17 -36.94 49.86 40.60
CA ILE A 17 -37.85 49.87 41.78
C ILE A 17 -39.21 50.61 41.68
N ALA A 18 -40.31 49.88 41.96
CA ALA A 18 -41.44 50.20 42.89
C ALA A 18 -42.49 49.04 42.84
N LEU A 19 -43.36 48.71 43.80
CA LEU A 19 -43.50 48.76 45.26
C LEU A 19 -44.95 48.24 45.54
N VAL A 20 -45.14 47.17 46.35
CA VAL A 20 -46.30 46.89 47.28
C VAL A 20 -47.72 46.71 46.63
N ALA A 21 -48.71 45.90 47.06
CA ALA A 21 -49.10 45.08 48.23
C ALA A 21 -49.89 43.84 47.72
N GLY A 22 -50.02 42.70 48.42
CA GLY A 22 -50.89 42.46 49.59
C GLY A 22 -52.38 42.41 49.18
N SER A 23 -53.23 41.42 49.49
CA SER A 23 -53.25 40.39 50.54
C SER A 23 -54.52 39.51 50.39
N ALA A 24 -54.48 38.36 51.10
CA ALA A 24 -55.58 37.67 51.77
C ALA A 24 -56.57 36.75 51.01
N ALA A 25 -56.45 35.45 51.34
CA ALA A 25 -57.52 34.44 51.44
C ALA A 25 -58.51 34.80 52.59
N PRO A 26 -59.67 34.12 52.85
CA PRO A 26 -59.71 32.66 53.13
C PRO A 26 -61.02 31.87 52.81
N ALA A 27 -60.84 30.54 52.78
CA ALA A 27 -61.61 29.44 53.37
C ALA A 27 -63.15 29.29 53.20
N ILE A 28 -63.63 28.06 52.91
CA ILE A 28 -64.14 27.02 53.85
C ILE A 28 -64.81 25.88 53.03
N ALA A 29 -64.81 24.67 53.60
CA ALA A 29 -65.16 23.36 53.03
C ALA A 29 -66.66 23.03 52.79
N ALA A 30 -66.87 21.88 52.12
CA ALA A 30 -68.07 21.26 51.52
C ALA A 30 -69.29 20.97 52.44
N PRO A 31 -70.49 20.56 51.91
CA PRO A 31 -70.76 19.13 51.60
C PRO A 31 -71.79 18.81 50.46
N GLY A 32 -71.79 17.54 49.99
CA GLY A 32 -73.00 16.68 49.90
C GLY A 32 -73.99 16.74 48.71
N ALA A 33 -73.97 15.68 47.89
CA ALA A 33 -75.06 14.90 47.27
C ALA A 33 -76.29 15.54 46.55
N GLY A 34 -76.50 15.11 45.29
CA GLY A 34 -77.83 14.68 44.80
C GLY A 34 -78.46 15.44 43.62
N GLY A 35 -78.76 14.73 42.52
CA GLY A 35 -80.05 14.88 41.82
C GLY A 35 -80.14 15.63 40.46
N VAL A 36 -80.14 14.84 39.39
CA VAL A 36 -81.01 14.85 38.17
C VAL A 36 -81.11 16.09 37.22
N ARG A 37 -80.99 15.74 35.92
CA ARG A 37 -81.45 16.38 34.66
C ARG A 37 -80.52 17.39 33.98
N ALA A 38 -79.61 16.86 33.16
CA ALA A 38 -79.02 17.58 32.04
C ALA A 38 -80.00 17.60 30.85
N ALA A 39 -80.42 18.80 30.46
CA ALA A 39 -81.07 19.07 29.18
C ALA A 39 -80.05 18.84 28.03
N ARG A 40 -80.50 18.20 26.94
CA ARG A 40 -79.67 17.96 25.75
C ARG A 40 -79.48 19.28 24.98
N ILE A 41 -78.25 19.80 24.98
CA ILE A 41 -77.78 20.83 24.07
C ILE A 41 -77.28 20.12 22.80
N GLY A 42 -77.75 20.55 21.63
CA GLY A 42 -77.26 20.05 20.35
C GLY A 42 -75.76 20.34 20.17
N THR A 43 -74.98 19.31 19.85
CA THR A 43 -73.54 19.42 19.59
C THR A 43 -73.25 20.24 18.33
N PRO A 44 -72.25 21.15 18.34
CA PRO A 44 -71.77 21.82 17.14
C PRO A 44 -71.01 20.84 16.23
N ALA A 45 -71.06 21.10 14.92
CA ALA A 45 -70.34 20.33 13.90
C ALA A 45 -68.83 20.36 14.16
N GLY A 46 -68.25 19.21 14.51
CA GLY A 46 -66.81 19.04 14.68
C GLY A 46 -66.16 18.49 13.41
N THR A 47 -65.07 19.10 12.97
CA THR A 47 -64.23 18.58 11.88
C THR A 47 -63.45 17.36 12.38
N MET A 48 -63.75 16.17 11.86
CA MET A 48 -63.04 14.94 12.22
C MET A 48 -61.84 14.75 11.29
N ARG A 49 -60.63 14.70 11.84
CA ARG A 49 -59.42 14.30 11.09
C ARG A 49 -59.35 12.78 11.03
N PRO A 50 -58.96 12.20 9.88
CA PRO A 50 -58.71 10.76 9.78
C PRO A 50 -57.69 10.31 10.82
N THR A 51 -57.96 9.20 11.50
CA THR A 51 -57.08 8.65 12.54
C THR A 51 -56.30 7.42 12.10
N THR A 52 -56.60 6.86 10.93
CA THR A 52 -55.97 5.64 10.42
C THR A 52 -55.22 5.93 9.11
N ASP A 53 -53.96 5.51 8.98
CA ASP A 53 -53.24 5.53 7.70
C ASP A 53 -53.22 4.10 7.11
N VAL A 54 -53.54 3.98 5.82
CA VAL A 54 -53.54 2.73 5.06
C VAL A 54 -52.61 2.87 3.85
N GLN A 55 -51.63 2.00 3.71
CA GLN A 55 -50.69 2.01 2.58
C GLN A 55 -51.01 0.89 1.59
N LEU A 56 -51.23 1.24 0.33
CA LEU A 56 -51.58 0.29 -0.73
C LEU A 56 -50.63 0.39 -1.91
N SER A 57 -50.39 -0.75 -2.56
CA SER A 57 -49.71 -0.76 -3.86
C SER A 57 -50.72 -0.52 -4.99
N ILE A 58 -50.27 0.04 -6.11
CA ILE A 58 -51.08 0.12 -7.34
C ILE A 58 -51.55 -1.28 -7.74
N GLY A 59 -52.87 -1.46 -7.92
CA GLY A 59 -53.52 -2.73 -8.26
C GLY A 59 -53.79 -3.65 -7.05
N GLN A 60 -53.40 -3.26 -5.84
CA GLN A 60 -53.67 -4.03 -4.61
C GLN A 60 -55.04 -3.68 -4.03
N GLY A 61 -55.76 -4.70 -3.56
CA GLY A 61 -57.01 -4.56 -2.81
C GLY A 61 -56.84 -4.99 -1.36
N GLU A 62 -57.42 -4.25 -0.42
CA GLU A 62 -57.45 -4.57 1.00
C GLU A 62 -58.89 -4.60 1.51
N LEU A 63 -59.21 -5.61 2.32
CA LEU A 63 -60.53 -5.75 2.95
C LEU A 63 -60.50 -5.11 4.34
N ILE A 64 -61.28 -4.06 4.53
CA ILE A 64 -61.42 -3.36 5.81
C ILE A 64 -62.73 -3.79 6.47
N THR A 65 -62.63 -4.36 7.67
CA THR A 65 -63.81 -4.70 8.49
C THR A 65 -64.15 -3.53 9.41
N LEU A 66 -65.39 -3.05 9.32
CA LEU A 66 -65.86 -1.86 10.00
C LEU A 66 -66.47 -2.18 11.38
N PRO A 67 -66.34 -1.27 12.36
CA PRO A 67 -66.90 -1.45 13.70
C PRO A 67 -68.43 -1.30 13.77
N GLY A 68 -69.07 -0.78 12.72
CA GLY A 68 -70.51 -0.53 12.67
C GLY A 68 -71.06 -0.61 11.25
N ASN A 69 -72.38 -0.57 11.13
CA ASN A 69 -73.05 -0.61 9.83
C ASN A 69 -72.90 0.73 9.12
N VAL A 70 -72.38 0.70 7.91
CA VAL A 70 -72.16 1.86 7.04
C VAL A 70 -73.28 1.96 6.02
N ALA A 71 -73.77 3.18 5.81
CA ALA A 71 -74.79 3.50 4.83
C ALA A 71 -74.20 4.19 3.60
N ASP A 72 -73.16 5.01 3.77
CA ASP A 72 -72.51 5.74 2.68
C ASP A 72 -70.98 5.78 2.86
N VAL A 73 -70.25 5.78 1.76
CA VAL A 73 -68.79 5.87 1.73
C VAL A 73 -68.37 6.91 0.72
N TRP A 74 -67.61 7.88 1.21
CA TRP A 74 -67.06 8.96 0.40
C TRP A 74 -65.54 8.83 0.29
N VAL A 75 -65.04 9.04 -0.93
CA VAL A 75 -63.60 9.03 -1.24
C VAL A 75 -63.22 10.37 -1.84
N SER A 76 -62.17 11.00 -1.31
CA SER A 76 -61.74 12.33 -1.77
C SER A 76 -61.20 12.34 -3.20
N ASN A 77 -60.54 11.25 -3.62
CA ASN A 77 -59.95 11.12 -4.94
C ASN A 77 -60.17 9.70 -5.51
N PRO A 78 -61.26 9.50 -6.30
CA PRO A 78 -61.60 8.20 -6.88
C PRO A 78 -60.63 7.76 -8.00
N ALA A 79 -59.78 8.66 -8.49
CA ALA A 79 -58.73 8.30 -9.45
C ALA A 79 -57.58 7.53 -8.76
N VAL A 80 -57.26 7.90 -7.50
CA VAL A 80 -56.18 7.30 -6.70
C VAL A 80 -56.62 6.01 -6.02
N ALA A 81 -57.77 6.02 -5.36
CA ALA A 81 -58.29 4.86 -4.65
C ALA A 81 -59.79 4.67 -4.91
N ASP A 82 -60.21 3.43 -5.12
CA ASP A 82 -61.60 3.07 -5.35
C ASP A 82 -62.13 2.19 -4.23
N VAL A 83 -63.41 2.33 -3.93
CA VAL A 83 -64.03 1.68 -2.79
C VAL A 83 -65.29 0.96 -3.23
N TYR A 84 -65.34 -0.33 -2.92
CA TYR A 84 -66.51 -1.17 -3.15
C TYR A 84 -67.08 -1.67 -1.83
N VAL A 85 -68.36 -1.38 -1.57
CA VAL A 85 -69.09 -1.82 -0.37
C VAL A 85 -69.85 -3.09 -0.72
N GLY A 86 -69.30 -4.25 -0.34
CA GLY A 86 -69.96 -5.54 -0.54
C GLY A 86 -70.98 -5.88 0.55
N ASN A 87 -70.75 -5.41 1.78
CA ASN A 87 -71.57 -5.67 2.97
C ASN A 87 -71.54 -4.43 3.87
N PRO A 88 -72.64 -4.08 4.58
CA PRO A 88 -72.68 -2.97 5.53
C PRO A 88 -71.54 -2.90 6.57
N ARG A 89 -70.80 -3.99 6.80
CA ARG A 89 -69.64 -4.04 7.72
C ARG A 89 -68.29 -4.27 7.03
N GLN A 90 -68.24 -4.35 5.70
CA GLN A 90 -66.99 -4.65 4.99
C GLN A 90 -66.84 -3.76 3.76
N ILE A 91 -65.66 -3.13 3.68
CA ILE A 91 -65.26 -2.28 2.56
C ILE A 91 -64.05 -2.92 1.87
N HIS A 92 -64.13 -3.07 0.55
CA HIS A 92 -62.98 -3.38 -0.28
C HIS A 92 -62.38 -2.09 -0.81
N LEU A 93 -61.12 -1.84 -0.49
CA LEU A 93 -60.37 -0.67 -0.92
C LEU A 93 -59.33 -1.08 -1.94
N PHE A 94 -59.32 -0.44 -3.11
CA PHE A 94 -58.38 -0.71 -4.20
C PHE A 94 -57.53 0.51 -4.54
N GLY A 95 -56.22 0.34 -4.64
CA GLY A 95 -55.31 1.38 -5.16
C GLY A 95 -55.28 1.38 -6.69
N LYS A 96 -55.62 2.50 -7.33
CA LYS A 96 -55.64 2.66 -8.80
C LYS A 96 -54.40 3.40 -9.32
N THR A 97 -54.10 4.58 -8.79
CA THR A 97 -52.94 5.40 -9.21
C THR A 97 -52.18 5.96 -8.02
N ASP A 98 -50.93 6.36 -8.24
CA ASP A 98 -50.08 6.97 -7.21
C ASP A 98 -50.70 8.28 -6.68
N GLY A 99 -50.77 8.41 -5.35
CA GLY A 99 -51.31 9.59 -4.69
C GLY A 99 -51.88 9.33 -3.30
N GLU A 100 -52.44 10.39 -2.69
CA GLU A 100 -53.13 10.33 -1.41
C GLU A 100 -54.65 10.53 -1.60
N ALA A 101 -55.44 9.72 -0.91
CA ALA A 101 -56.90 9.79 -0.90
C ALA A 101 -57.42 9.59 0.52
N THR A 102 -58.44 10.33 0.92
CA THR A 102 -59.08 10.14 2.22
C THR A 102 -60.43 9.48 2.03
N ILE A 103 -60.75 8.54 2.91
CA ILE A 103 -62.01 7.79 2.91
C ILE A 103 -62.76 8.10 4.19
N PHE A 104 -64.05 8.40 4.06
CA PHE A 104 -64.98 8.53 5.17
C PHE A 104 -66.16 7.58 4.96
N ALA A 105 -66.41 6.72 5.94
CA ALA A 105 -67.57 5.85 5.97
C ALA A 105 -68.54 6.33 7.06
N THR A 106 -69.79 6.58 6.70
CA THR A 106 -70.81 7.14 7.59
C THR A 106 -71.98 6.17 7.78
N SER A 107 -72.59 6.22 8.96
CA SER A 107 -73.80 5.47 9.30
C SER A 107 -75.07 6.22 8.86
N ALA A 108 -76.22 5.55 8.86
CA ALA A 108 -77.50 6.18 8.50
C ALA A 108 -77.89 7.38 9.41
N SER A 109 -77.27 7.52 10.59
CA SER A 109 -77.44 8.68 11.48
C SER A 109 -76.46 9.83 11.18
N GLY A 110 -75.66 9.74 10.11
CA GLY A 110 -74.67 10.76 9.73
C GLY A 110 -73.39 10.75 10.56
N SER A 111 -73.22 9.79 11.48
CA SER A 111 -71.99 9.66 12.28
C SER A 111 -70.90 8.92 11.51
N VAL A 112 -69.66 9.44 11.52
CA VAL A 112 -68.49 8.80 10.89
C VAL A 112 -68.14 7.52 11.65
N VAL A 113 -68.24 6.38 10.98
CA VAL A 113 -67.95 5.04 11.50
C VAL A 113 -66.48 4.69 11.31
N TYR A 114 -65.89 5.15 10.20
CA TYR A 114 -64.48 4.91 9.87
C TYR A 114 -63.92 6.05 9.03
N SER A 115 -62.66 6.41 9.27
CA SER A 115 -61.94 7.36 8.45
C SER A 115 -60.49 6.95 8.31
N ALA A 116 -59.98 6.96 7.08
CA ALA A 116 -58.59 6.60 6.80
C ALA A 116 -57.98 7.50 5.73
N ASN A 117 -56.68 7.78 5.89
CA ASN A 117 -55.86 8.35 4.83
C ASN A 117 -55.16 7.20 4.09
N VAL A 118 -55.42 7.10 2.79
CA VAL A 118 -54.92 6.06 1.91
C VAL A 118 -53.80 6.63 1.09
N ARG A 119 -52.61 6.03 1.22
CA ARG A 119 -51.47 6.36 0.36
C ARG A 119 -51.25 5.21 -0.59
N VAL A 120 -51.48 5.47 -1.87
CA VAL A 120 -51.24 4.50 -2.93
C VAL A 120 -49.88 4.83 -3.54
N GLY A 121 -48.94 3.89 -3.45
CA GLY A 121 -47.58 4.07 -3.95
C GLY A 121 -47.06 2.83 -4.67
N GLN A 122 -45.87 2.95 -5.25
CA GLN A 122 -45.18 1.77 -5.78
C GLN A 122 -44.61 0.92 -4.65
N ASN A 123 -44.68 -0.40 -4.81
CA ASN A 123 -44.22 -1.35 -3.80
C ASN A 123 -42.68 -1.36 -3.73
N LEU A 124 -42.12 -0.59 -2.79
CA LEU A 124 -40.68 -0.55 -2.52
C LEU A 124 -40.14 -1.89 -1.99
N THR A 125 -40.97 -2.68 -1.30
CA THR A 125 -40.60 -4.01 -0.77
C THR A 125 -40.33 -5.03 -1.88
N SER A 126 -40.95 -4.87 -3.06
CA SER A 126 -40.65 -5.69 -4.23
C SER A 126 -39.34 -5.29 -4.89
N LEU A 127 -39.00 -4.00 -4.88
CA LEU A 127 -37.74 -3.48 -5.41
C LEU A 127 -36.54 -4.02 -4.61
N ASP A 128 -36.60 -3.96 -3.28
CA ASP A 128 -35.55 -4.48 -2.41
C ASP A 128 -35.35 -5.99 -2.57
N ARG A 129 -36.43 -6.76 -2.74
CA ARG A 129 -36.36 -8.21 -3.00
C ARG A 129 -35.72 -8.53 -4.35
N MET A 130 -36.06 -7.78 -5.40
CA MET A 130 -35.45 -7.96 -6.73
C MET A 130 -33.98 -7.56 -6.73
N LEU A 131 -33.62 -6.45 -6.07
CA LEU A 131 -32.23 -6.03 -5.88
C LEU A 131 -31.43 -7.08 -5.10
N LYS A 132 -32.00 -7.63 -4.03
CA LYS A 132 -31.34 -8.69 -3.24
C LYS A 132 -31.19 -10.00 -4.03
N ALA A 133 -32.15 -10.31 -4.90
CA ALA A 133 -32.07 -11.47 -5.80
C ALA A 133 -31.02 -11.28 -6.92
N ALA A 134 -30.90 -10.08 -7.48
CA ALA A 134 -29.93 -9.77 -8.53
C ALA A 134 -28.49 -9.59 -7.98
N MET A 135 -28.35 -9.04 -6.78
CA MET A 135 -27.07 -8.73 -6.13
C MET A 135 -27.08 -9.20 -4.65
N PRO A 136 -26.90 -10.51 -4.38
CA PRO A 136 -26.99 -11.06 -3.04
C PRO A 136 -25.87 -10.59 -2.10
N GLU A 137 -24.68 -10.28 -2.64
CA GLU A 137 -23.52 -9.83 -1.86
C GLU A 137 -23.55 -8.33 -1.50
N ALA A 138 -24.39 -7.54 -2.17
CA ALA A 138 -24.53 -6.11 -1.88
C ALA A 138 -25.59 -5.86 -0.79
N ASP A 139 -25.35 -4.88 0.08
CA ASP A 139 -26.36 -4.32 0.99
C ASP A 139 -26.82 -2.98 0.41
N ILE A 140 -27.82 -3.05 -0.47
CA ILE A 140 -28.39 -1.89 -1.18
C ILE A 140 -29.78 -1.63 -0.62
N ARG A 141 -30.04 -0.38 -0.25
CA ARG A 141 -31.36 0.11 0.16
C ARG A 141 -31.76 1.27 -0.72
N VAL A 142 -32.98 1.22 -1.23
CA VAL A 142 -33.54 2.31 -2.03
C VAL A 142 -34.55 3.07 -1.20
N THR A 143 -34.33 4.37 -1.04
CA THR A 143 -35.28 5.27 -0.39
C THR A 143 -35.77 6.29 -1.39
N THR A 144 -37.08 6.31 -1.65
CA THR A 144 -37.73 7.30 -2.52
C THR A 144 -38.24 8.48 -1.71
N VAL A 145 -37.93 9.69 -2.15
CA VAL A 145 -38.43 10.95 -1.57
C VAL A 145 -38.99 11.79 -2.72
N GLY A 146 -40.32 11.82 -2.85
CA GLY A 146 -40.99 12.47 -3.99
C GLY A 146 -40.59 11.82 -5.32
N GLN A 147 -40.06 12.62 -6.24
CA GLN A 147 -39.58 12.16 -7.56
C GLN A 147 -38.10 11.79 -7.58
N ILE A 148 -37.44 11.61 -6.43
CA ILE A 148 -36.02 11.22 -6.37
C ILE A 148 -35.88 9.90 -5.59
N ALA A 149 -35.20 8.93 -6.16
CA ALA A 149 -34.77 7.71 -5.51
C ALA A 149 -33.28 7.80 -5.15
N VAL A 150 -32.97 7.64 -3.88
CA VAL A 150 -31.58 7.62 -3.38
C VAL A 150 -31.19 6.17 -3.11
N ILE A 151 -30.11 5.73 -3.76
CA ILE A 151 -29.54 4.40 -3.56
C ILE A 151 -28.42 4.50 -2.51
N ASN A 152 -28.63 3.88 -1.35
CA ASN A 152 -27.65 3.84 -0.26
C ASN A 152 -27.18 2.40 -0.05
N GLY A 153 -25.91 2.21 0.33
CA GLY A 153 -25.42 0.86 0.57
C GLY A 153 -23.92 0.67 0.41
N THR A 154 -23.50 -0.57 0.61
CA THR A 154 -22.14 -1.02 0.32
C THR A 154 -22.12 -2.02 -0.83
N ILE A 155 -21.10 -1.87 -1.68
CA ILE A 155 -20.86 -2.71 -2.86
C ILE A 155 -19.43 -3.22 -2.89
N ALA A 156 -19.22 -4.36 -3.55
CA ALA A 156 -17.91 -4.99 -3.69
C ALA A 156 -17.09 -4.41 -4.85
N SER A 157 -17.74 -4.11 -5.98
CA SER A 157 -17.09 -3.64 -7.21
C SER A 157 -17.70 -2.34 -7.73
N PRO A 158 -16.90 -1.44 -8.33
CA PRO A 158 -17.41 -0.27 -9.05
C PRO A 158 -18.38 -0.63 -10.19
N ALA A 159 -18.22 -1.80 -10.83
CA ALA A 159 -19.12 -2.24 -11.90
C ALA A 159 -20.54 -2.52 -11.39
N ASP A 160 -20.65 -3.08 -10.18
CA ASP A 160 -21.94 -3.36 -9.52
C ASP A 160 -22.70 -2.06 -9.25
N SER A 161 -21.99 -0.95 -8.98
CA SER A 161 -22.61 0.37 -8.78
C SER A 161 -23.39 0.83 -10.02
N ALA A 162 -22.78 0.69 -11.20
CA ALA A 162 -23.36 1.12 -12.46
C ALA A 162 -24.51 0.18 -12.88
N GLN A 163 -24.39 -1.11 -12.58
CA GLN A 163 -25.47 -2.07 -12.81
C GLN A 163 -26.67 -1.82 -11.89
N ALA A 164 -26.43 -1.57 -10.60
CA ALA A 164 -27.46 -1.25 -9.62
C ALA A 164 -28.25 -0.01 -10.04
N GLU A 165 -27.57 1.07 -10.44
CA GLU A 165 -28.20 2.30 -10.90
C GLU A 165 -29.10 2.08 -12.12
N ARG A 166 -28.64 1.33 -13.12
CA ARG A 166 -29.46 0.99 -14.31
C ARG A 166 -30.68 0.18 -13.93
N LEU A 167 -30.52 -0.83 -13.07
CA LEU A 167 -31.62 -1.68 -12.59
C LEU A 167 -32.68 -0.84 -11.88
N VAL A 168 -32.27 -0.03 -10.89
CA VAL A 168 -33.19 0.85 -10.15
C VAL A 168 -33.88 1.85 -11.07
N THR A 169 -33.15 2.45 -12.02
CA THR A 169 -33.74 3.42 -12.95
C THR A 169 -34.78 2.77 -13.87
N SER A 170 -34.52 1.54 -14.35
CA SER A 170 -35.45 0.80 -15.19
C SER A 170 -36.72 0.38 -14.46
N LEU A 171 -36.62 0.01 -13.19
CA LEU A 171 -37.73 -0.48 -12.38
C LEU A 171 -38.65 0.66 -11.90
N LEU A 172 -38.07 1.82 -11.58
CA LEU A 172 -38.84 2.99 -11.13
C LEU A 172 -39.50 3.78 -12.26
N ASN A 173 -39.07 3.57 -13.52
CA ASN A 173 -39.59 4.25 -14.70
C ASN A 173 -40.20 3.27 -15.72
N PRO A 174 -41.25 2.50 -15.35
CA PRO A 174 -41.87 1.54 -16.27
C PRO A 174 -42.48 2.27 -17.48
N GLY A 175 -42.20 1.74 -18.68
CA GLY A 175 -42.70 2.26 -19.95
C GLY A 175 -41.93 3.47 -20.51
N VAL A 176 -40.79 3.84 -19.90
CA VAL A 176 -39.93 4.94 -20.36
C VAL A 176 -38.61 4.36 -20.85
N ALA A 177 -38.19 4.68 -22.09
CA ALA A 177 -36.91 4.26 -22.62
C ALA A 177 -35.78 4.99 -21.86
N THR A 178 -35.21 4.33 -20.86
CA THR A 178 -34.21 4.89 -19.93
C THR A 178 -32.86 5.22 -20.60
N GLY A 179 -32.69 4.89 -21.89
CA GLY A 179 -31.45 5.12 -22.65
C GLY A 179 -31.35 6.49 -23.34
N ASP A 180 -32.45 7.24 -23.44
CA ASP A 180 -32.48 8.52 -24.15
C ASP A 180 -32.32 9.72 -23.20
N PRO A 181 -31.31 10.59 -23.39
CA PRO A 181 -31.06 11.74 -22.50
C PRO A 181 -32.13 12.84 -22.55
N ASN A 182 -33.06 12.78 -23.51
CA ASN A 182 -34.14 13.76 -23.69
C ASN A 182 -35.50 13.32 -23.11
N VAL A 183 -35.55 12.18 -22.43
CA VAL A 183 -36.80 11.66 -21.87
C VAL A 183 -36.88 12.00 -20.38
N ALA A 184 -37.96 12.69 -19.99
CA ALA A 184 -38.20 13.03 -18.60
C ALA A 184 -38.49 11.75 -17.79
N LEU A 185 -37.54 11.38 -16.93
CA LEU A 185 -37.73 10.31 -15.95
C LEU A 185 -38.84 10.72 -14.98
N LYS A 186 -39.74 9.78 -14.66
CA LYS A 186 -40.77 9.96 -13.63
C LYS A 186 -40.15 10.02 -12.24
N VAL A 187 -39.06 9.28 -12.04
CA VAL A 187 -38.25 9.26 -10.81
C VAL A 187 -36.77 9.33 -11.17
N GLY A 188 -36.09 10.38 -10.72
CA GLY A 188 -34.64 10.54 -10.86
C GLY A 188 -33.87 9.71 -9.84
N VAL A 189 -32.77 9.08 -10.25
CA VAL A 189 -31.98 8.20 -9.37
C VAL A 189 -30.68 8.89 -8.99
N VAL A 190 -30.35 8.90 -7.69
CA VAL A 190 -29.12 9.46 -7.14
C VAL A 190 -28.34 8.33 -6.46
N ASN A 191 -27.13 8.06 -6.97
CA ASN A 191 -26.26 7.01 -6.47
C ASN A 191 -25.40 7.50 -5.29
N ARG A 192 -25.53 6.87 -4.12
CA ARG A 192 -24.70 7.08 -2.92
C ARG A 192 -24.06 5.79 -2.41
N LEU A 193 -23.89 4.80 -3.29
CA LEU A 193 -23.23 3.55 -2.96
C LEU A 193 -21.76 3.80 -2.59
N ARG A 194 -21.26 3.08 -1.59
CA ARG A 194 -19.86 3.13 -1.14
C ARG A 194 -19.19 1.79 -1.34
N LEU A 195 -17.92 1.78 -1.72
CA LEU A 195 -17.15 0.54 -1.72
C LEU A 195 -16.91 0.09 -0.28
N ALA A 196 -17.14 -1.20 -0.01
CA ALA A 196 -16.97 -1.78 1.32
C ALA A 196 -15.50 -1.74 1.79
N THR A 197 -14.54 -1.79 0.87
CA THR A 197 -13.11 -1.70 1.19
C THR A 197 -12.36 -1.03 0.05
N PRO A 198 -11.50 -0.03 0.32
CA PRO A 198 -10.60 0.50 -0.69
C PRO A 198 -9.67 -0.60 -1.20
N LEU A 199 -9.66 -0.83 -2.51
CA LEU A 199 -8.81 -1.85 -3.13
C LEU A 199 -7.35 -1.40 -3.10
N GLN A 200 -6.50 -2.15 -2.41
CA GLN A 200 -5.08 -1.90 -2.30
C GLN A 200 -4.29 -2.93 -3.09
N VAL A 201 -3.29 -2.48 -3.83
CA VAL A 201 -2.41 -3.32 -4.62
C VAL A 201 -1.01 -3.25 -4.02
N ASN A 202 -0.41 -4.38 -3.73
CA ASN A 202 1.02 -4.48 -3.44
C ASN A 202 1.75 -4.85 -4.73
N LEU A 203 2.75 -4.07 -5.11
CA LEU A 203 3.61 -4.38 -6.25
C LEU A 203 4.95 -4.88 -5.75
N GLN A 204 5.35 -6.07 -6.20
CA GLN A 204 6.70 -6.57 -6.06
C GLN A 204 7.43 -6.44 -7.40
N VAL A 205 8.61 -5.83 -7.38
CA VAL A 205 9.48 -5.75 -8.55
C VAL A 205 10.76 -6.52 -8.24
N ARG A 206 11.32 -7.20 -9.23
CA ARG A 206 12.62 -7.88 -9.16
C ARG A 206 13.47 -7.39 -10.31
N ILE A 207 14.63 -6.84 -9.99
CA ILE A 207 15.61 -6.34 -10.95
C ILE A 207 16.86 -7.16 -10.72
N ALA A 208 17.14 -8.05 -11.65
CA ALA A 208 18.29 -8.95 -11.59
C ALA A 208 19.25 -8.60 -12.73
N GLU A 209 20.51 -8.38 -12.39
CA GLU A 209 21.58 -8.15 -13.35
C GLU A 209 22.76 -9.09 -13.09
N VAL A 210 23.35 -9.62 -14.14
CA VAL A 210 24.59 -10.37 -14.12
C VAL A 210 25.56 -9.71 -15.11
N SER A 211 26.72 -9.28 -14.63
CA SER A 211 27.82 -8.81 -15.47
C SER A 211 28.99 -9.78 -15.38
N ARG A 212 29.53 -10.19 -16.51
CA ARG A 212 30.70 -11.05 -16.64
C ARG A 212 31.77 -10.34 -17.45
N ASN A 213 33.01 -10.38 -17.00
CA ASN A 213 34.17 -9.88 -17.71
C ASN A 213 35.20 -10.99 -17.82
N PHE A 214 35.62 -11.31 -19.04
CA PHE A 214 36.66 -12.30 -19.32
C PHE A 214 37.80 -11.62 -20.07
N VAL A 215 39.01 -11.68 -19.51
CA VAL A 215 40.23 -11.15 -20.11
C VAL A 215 41.25 -12.27 -20.26
N LYS A 216 41.83 -12.41 -21.45
CA LYS A 216 42.90 -13.36 -21.73
C LYS A 216 44.01 -12.67 -22.50
N ASN A 217 45.22 -12.72 -21.96
CA ASN A 217 46.41 -12.10 -22.53
C ASN A 217 47.56 -13.10 -22.60
N ILE A 218 48.24 -13.17 -23.74
CA ILE A 218 49.45 -13.96 -23.91
C ILE A 218 50.50 -13.05 -24.54
N GLY A 219 51.64 -12.90 -23.86
CA GLY A 219 52.76 -12.07 -24.32
C GLY A 219 54.09 -12.81 -24.20
N VAL A 220 54.99 -12.59 -25.14
CA VAL A 220 56.32 -13.20 -25.17
C VAL A 220 57.39 -12.14 -25.32
N ASN A 221 58.43 -12.23 -24.51
CA ASN A 221 59.61 -11.38 -24.62
C ASN A 221 60.88 -12.24 -24.59
N LEU A 222 61.86 -11.88 -25.40
CA LEU A 222 63.18 -12.48 -25.41
C LEU A 222 64.21 -11.38 -25.64
N THR A 223 65.13 -11.21 -24.70
CA THR A 223 66.22 -10.24 -24.78
C THR A 223 67.53 -11.00 -24.79
N SER A 224 68.47 -10.55 -25.62
CA SER A 224 69.85 -11.06 -25.58
C SER A 224 70.86 -9.94 -25.39
N ARG A 225 71.99 -10.28 -24.76
CA ARG A 225 73.14 -9.42 -24.55
C ARG A 225 74.41 -10.22 -24.77
N ASP A 226 75.38 -9.62 -25.43
CA ASP A 226 76.69 -10.20 -25.60
C ASP A 226 77.78 -9.24 -25.14
N THR A 227 78.76 -9.78 -24.42
CA THR A 227 79.95 -9.08 -23.92
C THR A 227 81.21 -9.43 -24.72
N SER A 228 81.12 -10.37 -25.67
CA SER A 228 82.24 -10.91 -26.45
C SER A 228 82.30 -10.46 -27.92
N GLY A 229 81.34 -9.65 -28.38
CA GLY A 229 81.35 -9.04 -29.73
C GLY A 229 80.68 -9.86 -30.84
N GLY A 230 79.89 -10.87 -30.50
CA GLY A 230 79.01 -11.64 -31.37
C GLY A 230 77.66 -10.97 -31.67
N PHE A 231 76.67 -11.77 -32.10
CA PHE A 231 75.39 -11.27 -32.61
C PHE A 231 74.36 -11.09 -31.49
N LEU A 232 73.56 -10.01 -31.58
CA LEU A 232 72.47 -9.72 -30.65
C LEU A 232 71.11 -9.81 -31.37
N PHE A 233 70.11 -10.34 -30.68
CA PHE A 233 68.73 -10.39 -31.14
C PHE A 233 67.72 -10.26 -29.99
N GLY A 234 66.47 -9.93 -30.31
CA GLY A 234 65.42 -9.89 -29.29
C GLY A 234 64.03 -9.84 -29.88
N ILE A 235 63.05 -10.29 -29.10
CA ILE A 235 61.62 -10.26 -29.39
C ILE A 235 60.97 -9.43 -28.28
N ALA A 236 60.37 -8.30 -28.64
CA ALA A 236 59.80 -7.36 -27.68
C ALA A 236 58.26 -7.27 -27.76
N GLN A 237 57.58 -8.42 -27.86
CA GLN A 237 56.10 -8.48 -27.97
C GLN A 237 55.39 -8.47 -26.60
N GLY A 238 56.14 -8.69 -25.51
CA GLY A 238 55.67 -8.69 -24.13
C GLY A 238 56.51 -7.78 -23.24
N ARG A 239 56.38 -7.95 -21.92
CA ARG A 239 57.08 -7.12 -20.95
C ARG A 239 58.59 -7.35 -20.98
N GLN A 240 59.36 -6.26 -21.12
CA GLN A 240 60.82 -6.32 -21.18
C GLN A 240 61.45 -6.44 -19.80
N GLY A 241 62.33 -7.42 -19.64
CA GLY A 241 63.33 -7.43 -18.58
C GLY A 241 64.64 -6.79 -19.05
N THR A 242 65.62 -6.70 -18.15
CA THR A 242 66.93 -6.11 -18.43
C THR A 242 68.06 -7.10 -18.24
N ILE A 243 69.08 -7.03 -19.09
CA ILE A 243 70.34 -7.72 -18.88
C ILE A 243 71.40 -6.64 -18.69
N THR A 244 71.93 -6.52 -17.49
CA THR A 244 72.96 -5.54 -17.13
C THR A 244 74.19 -6.24 -16.56
N THR A 245 75.24 -5.48 -16.29
CA THR A 245 76.37 -5.97 -15.50
C THR A 245 76.27 -5.39 -14.10
N VAL A 246 76.72 -6.13 -13.09
CA VAL A 246 76.80 -5.63 -11.71
C VAL A 246 77.63 -4.33 -11.70
N PRO A 247 77.06 -3.17 -11.32
CA PRO A 247 77.76 -1.89 -11.32
C PRO A 247 78.94 -1.91 -10.35
N GLY A 248 80.10 -1.41 -10.78
CA GLY A 248 81.29 -1.33 -9.92
C GLY A 248 82.42 -0.53 -10.56
N ILE A 249 83.40 -0.14 -9.75
CA ILE A 249 84.63 0.49 -10.22
C ILE A 249 85.48 -0.59 -10.89
N PRO A 250 85.93 -0.42 -12.15
CA PRO A 250 86.79 -1.40 -12.81
C PRO A 250 88.03 -1.71 -11.95
N GLY A 251 88.25 -2.99 -11.63
CA GLY A 251 89.45 -3.46 -10.91
C GLY A 251 89.27 -3.80 -9.42
N SER A 252 88.08 -3.64 -8.84
CA SER A 252 87.78 -4.14 -7.48
C SER A 252 87.12 -5.52 -7.56
N SER A 253 87.79 -6.58 -7.09
CA SER A 253 87.32 -7.97 -7.18
C SER A 253 86.59 -8.47 -5.92
N THR A 254 86.44 -7.63 -4.89
CA THR A 254 85.94 -8.03 -3.57
C THR A 254 84.55 -7.53 -3.23
N ALA A 255 83.92 -6.69 -4.05
CA ALA A 255 82.54 -6.28 -3.82
C ALA A 255 81.58 -7.29 -4.48
N VAL A 256 80.81 -7.98 -3.64
CA VAL A 256 79.66 -8.80 -4.04
C VAL A 256 78.38 -8.01 -3.73
N ASP A 257 77.40 -8.03 -4.62
CA ASP A 257 76.10 -7.41 -4.35
C ASP A 257 75.30 -8.20 -3.29
N ALA A 258 74.12 -7.68 -2.92
CA ALA A 258 73.24 -8.34 -1.94
C ALA A 258 72.78 -9.75 -2.34
N ASN A 259 73.00 -10.18 -3.58
CA ASN A 259 72.67 -11.49 -4.12
C ASN A 259 73.92 -12.37 -4.37
N GLY A 260 75.12 -11.92 -3.94
CA GLY A 260 76.36 -12.66 -4.08
C GLY A 260 77.03 -12.56 -5.46
N ALA A 261 76.59 -11.67 -6.34
CA ALA A 261 77.16 -11.50 -7.68
C ALA A 261 78.40 -10.57 -7.65
N GLN A 262 79.48 -10.98 -8.31
CA GLN A 262 80.73 -10.21 -8.41
C GLN A 262 80.62 -9.07 -9.43
N ILE A 263 81.42 -8.01 -9.25
CA ILE A 263 81.52 -6.91 -10.23
C ILE A 263 81.88 -7.45 -11.62
N GLY A 264 81.17 -6.98 -12.64
CA GLY A 264 81.36 -7.40 -14.03
C GLY A 264 80.58 -8.66 -14.43
N ASN A 265 79.98 -9.37 -13.48
CA ASN A 265 79.06 -10.47 -13.80
C ASN A 265 77.75 -9.95 -14.37
N THR A 266 77.09 -10.81 -15.15
CA THR A 266 75.75 -10.59 -15.69
C THR A 266 74.72 -10.53 -14.57
N LEU A 267 73.92 -9.47 -14.55
CA LEU A 267 72.74 -9.31 -13.71
C LEU A 267 71.49 -9.40 -14.59
N PHE A 268 70.62 -10.35 -14.28
CA PHE A 268 69.33 -10.50 -14.94
C PHE A 268 68.25 -9.77 -14.14
N GLY A 269 67.74 -8.68 -14.68
CA GLY A 269 66.58 -7.97 -14.18
C GLY A 269 65.31 -8.55 -14.78
N PHE A 270 64.66 -9.47 -14.06
CA PHE A 270 63.37 -10.00 -14.51
C PHE A 270 62.29 -8.89 -14.55
N PRO A 271 61.41 -8.89 -15.56
CA PRO A 271 60.25 -8.00 -15.55
C PRO A 271 59.40 -8.28 -14.32
N THR A 272 58.79 -7.23 -13.74
CA THR A 272 57.88 -7.42 -12.61
C THR A 272 56.67 -8.25 -13.04
N LYS A 273 55.98 -8.92 -12.10
CA LYS A 273 54.81 -9.77 -12.39
C LYS A 273 53.75 -9.02 -13.21
N ALA A 274 53.18 -9.66 -14.24
CA ALA A 274 52.01 -9.18 -14.99
C ALA A 274 50.84 -8.77 -14.06
N THR A 275 50.30 -7.56 -14.27
CA THR A 275 49.22 -6.96 -13.45
C THR A 275 47.98 -7.86 -13.32
N ASN A 276 47.65 -8.61 -14.37
CA ASN A 276 46.53 -9.56 -14.41
C ASN A 276 46.97 -10.93 -14.96
N GLY A 277 48.10 -11.47 -14.49
CA GLY A 277 48.59 -12.76 -14.98
C GLY A 277 49.80 -13.32 -14.23
N THR A 278 50.36 -14.37 -14.81
CA THR A 278 51.57 -15.05 -14.37
C THR A 278 52.66 -14.79 -15.40
N THR A 279 53.82 -14.33 -14.94
CA THR A 279 55.01 -14.16 -15.79
C THR A 279 55.98 -15.28 -15.48
N LEU A 280 56.29 -16.12 -16.45
CA LEU A 280 57.36 -17.12 -16.36
C LEU A 280 58.61 -16.51 -16.95
N ASN A 281 59.69 -16.46 -16.17
CA ASN A 281 60.96 -15.91 -16.62
C ASN A 281 62.04 -16.98 -16.64
N LEU A 282 62.91 -16.90 -17.64
CA LEU A 282 64.07 -17.77 -17.80
C LEU A 282 65.27 -16.91 -18.15
N ALA A 283 66.39 -17.10 -17.46
CA ALA A 283 67.63 -16.41 -17.74
C ALA A 283 68.81 -17.38 -17.75
N GLY A 284 69.79 -17.12 -18.61
CA GLY A 284 71.00 -17.93 -18.65
C GLY A 284 72.00 -17.46 -19.70
N ARG A 285 73.17 -18.10 -19.70
CA ARG A 285 74.20 -17.87 -20.72
C ARG A 285 74.30 -19.10 -21.61
N LEU A 286 74.17 -18.93 -22.91
CA LEU A 286 74.24 -20.00 -23.92
C LEU A 286 75.21 -19.57 -25.03
N LEU A 287 76.26 -20.34 -25.26
CA LEU A 287 77.26 -20.08 -26.32
C LEU A 287 77.87 -18.67 -26.27
N GLY A 288 78.11 -18.13 -25.07
CA GLY A 288 78.64 -16.78 -24.87
C GLY A 288 77.57 -15.69 -24.77
N LEU A 289 76.37 -15.93 -25.31
CA LEU A 289 75.24 -15.02 -25.30
C LEU A 289 74.44 -15.12 -24.00
N GLU A 290 74.13 -13.98 -23.39
CA GLU A 290 73.22 -13.88 -22.25
C GLU A 290 71.80 -13.75 -22.78
N LEU A 291 70.90 -14.62 -22.33
CA LEU A 291 69.51 -14.68 -22.76
C LEU A 291 68.57 -14.48 -21.58
N LEU A 292 67.52 -13.70 -21.80
CA LEU A 292 66.44 -13.46 -20.87
C LEU A 292 65.10 -13.61 -21.60
N GLY A 293 64.37 -14.67 -21.31
CA GLY A 293 63.02 -14.90 -21.80
C GLY A 293 61.98 -14.59 -20.75
N ALA A 294 60.86 -13.99 -21.16
CA ALA A 294 59.67 -13.82 -20.34
C ALA A 294 58.41 -14.25 -21.12
N LEU A 295 57.56 -15.04 -20.47
CA LEU A 295 56.26 -15.47 -21.00
C LEU A 295 55.17 -15.00 -20.04
N ASP A 296 54.34 -14.06 -20.50
CA ASP A 296 53.19 -13.55 -19.77
C ASP A 296 51.93 -14.35 -20.16
N LEU A 297 51.31 -14.98 -19.16
CA LEU A 297 50.05 -15.71 -19.29
C LEU A 297 49.02 -15.12 -18.33
N GLY A 298 48.03 -14.42 -18.87
CA GLY A 298 46.93 -13.84 -18.12
C GLY A 298 45.60 -14.44 -18.52
N GLU A 299 44.84 -14.94 -17.56
CA GLU A 299 43.41 -15.21 -17.70
C GLU A 299 42.70 -14.68 -16.46
N ARG A 300 41.70 -13.82 -16.65
CA ARG A 300 40.94 -13.20 -15.57
C ARG A 300 39.45 -13.31 -15.88
N ILE A 301 38.71 -13.88 -14.94
CA ILE A 301 37.25 -14.00 -15.00
C ILE A 301 36.68 -13.19 -13.84
N GLY A 302 35.91 -12.16 -14.15
CA GLY A 302 35.16 -11.36 -13.20
C GLY A 302 33.67 -11.60 -13.38
N GLN A 303 32.93 -11.70 -12.28
CA GLN A 303 31.47 -11.81 -12.28
C GLN A 303 30.90 -10.95 -11.17
N VAL A 304 29.86 -10.19 -11.49
CA VAL A 304 29.10 -9.35 -10.55
C VAL A 304 27.62 -9.66 -10.75
N THR A 305 26.89 -9.83 -9.65
CA THR A 305 25.44 -10.05 -9.67
C THR A 305 24.75 -9.01 -8.80
N THR A 306 23.72 -8.37 -9.32
CA THR A 306 22.93 -7.37 -8.60
C THR A 306 21.48 -7.85 -8.54
N LEU A 307 20.88 -7.84 -7.35
CA LEU A 307 19.46 -8.13 -7.16
C LEU A 307 18.82 -7.03 -6.33
N ALA A 308 17.79 -6.39 -6.87
CA ALA A 308 16.95 -5.44 -6.15
C ALA A 308 15.49 -5.89 -6.19
N ASN A 309 14.88 -6.01 -5.00
CA ASN A 309 13.49 -6.46 -4.83
C ASN A 309 12.64 -5.42 -4.08
N PRO A 310 12.34 -4.24 -4.66
CA PRO A 310 11.48 -3.28 -3.98
C PRO A 310 10.03 -3.79 -3.94
N ASN A 311 9.35 -3.50 -2.85
CA ASN A 311 7.92 -3.72 -2.69
C ASN A 311 7.24 -2.45 -2.17
N LEU A 312 6.02 -2.20 -2.61
CA LEU A 312 5.24 -1.04 -2.16
C LEU A 312 3.75 -1.32 -2.35
N THR A 313 2.92 -0.91 -1.40
CA THR A 313 1.45 -0.98 -1.50
C THR A 313 0.88 0.40 -1.78
N ALA A 314 -0.05 0.51 -2.73
CA ALA A 314 -0.74 1.73 -3.11
C ALA A 314 -2.25 1.49 -3.30
N LEU A 315 -3.04 2.55 -3.16
CA LEU A 315 -4.48 2.50 -3.44
C LEU A 315 -4.73 2.47 -4.95
N SER A 316 -5.77 1.77 -5.38
CA SER A 316 -6.21 1.82 -6.78
C SER A 316 -6.53 3.26 -7.21
N GLY A 317 -5.86 3.72 -8.26
CA GLY A 317 -5.95 5.06 -8.83
C GLY A 317 -4.91 6.06 -8.29
N GLU A 318 -4.20 5.73 -7.22
CA GLU A 318 -3.23 6.63 -6.59
C GLU A 318 -1.78 6.21 -6.86
N THR A 319 -0.90 7.19 -7.06
CA THR A 319 0.52 6.92 -7.29
C THR A 319 1.24 6.67 -5.97
N GLY A 320 1.84 5.49 -5.82
CA GLY A 320 2.79 5.19 -4.75
C GLY A 320 4.23 5.40 -5.22
N SER A 321 5.08 5.93 -4.34
CA SER A 321 6.53 6.04 -4.57
C SER A 321 7.34 5.49 -3.39
N PHE A 322 8.41 4.77 -3.69
CA PHE A 322 9.39 4.25 -2.74
C PHE A 322 10.79 4.59 -3.22
N LEU A 323 11.66 5.01 -2.31
CA LEU A 323 13.08 5.27 -2.56
C LEU A 323 13.88 4.65 -1.40
N ALA A 324 14.84 3.80 -1.73
CA ALA A 324 15.84 3.30 -0.79
C ALA A 324 17.23 3.53 -1.40
N GLY A 325 18.01 4.42 -0.78
CA GLY A 325 19.25 4.89 -1.37
C GLY A 325 19.88 6.03 -0.59
N GLY A 326 20.71 6.80 -1.27
CA GLY A 326 21.37 7.99 -0.73
C GLY A 326 21.40 9.13 -1.73
N GLU A 327 22.05 10.23 -1.34
CA GLU A 327 22.26 11.40 -2.19
C GLU A 327 23.76 11.61 -2.38
N ILE A 328 24.18 11.83 -3.63
CA ILE A 328 25.55 12.22 -3.95
C ILE A 328 25.61 13.75 -4.18
N PRO A 329 26.49 14.47 -3.47
CA PRO A 329 26.74 15.88 -3.75
C PRO A 329 27.60 16.02 -5.02
N ILE A 330 27.10 16.77 -6.00
CA ILE A 330 27.79 17.08 -7.25
C ILE A 330 28.18 18.57 -7.20
N PRO A 331 29.49 18.90 -7.21
CA PRO A 331 29.94 20.29 -7.26
C PRO A 331 29.70 20.86 -8.66
N ILE A 332 28.91 21.92 -8.75
CA ILE A 332 28.70 22.70 -9.98
C ILE A 332 29.43 24.03 -9.84
N SER A 333 30.25 24.39 -10.84
CA SER A 333 30.89 25.70 -10.88
C SER A 333 29.84 26.73 -11.30
N GLN A 334 29.46 27.61 -10.39
CA GLN A 334 28.77 28.85 -10.72
C GLN A 334 29.82 29.88 -11.18
N GLY A 335 29.41 30.88 -11.95
CA GLY A 335 30.32 31.92 -12.46
C GLY A 335 31.11 32.61 -11.34
N PHE A 336 32.27 33.21 -11.66
CA PHE A 336 33.17 33.88 -10.72
C PHE A 336 33.82 32.99 -9.63
N GLY A 337 33.92 31.68 -9.86
CA GLY A 337 34.64 30.76 -8.96
C GLY A 337 33.85 30.31 -7.73
N ALA A 338 32.54 30.57 -7.68
CA ALA A 338 31.66 30.02 -6.67
C ALA A 338 31.34 28.55 -6.99
N VAL A 339 31.46 27.66 -6.00
CA VAL A 339 31.06 26.24 -6.12
C VAL A 339 29.72 26.06 -5.40
N SER A 340 28.69 25.64 -6.13
CA SER A 340 27.42 25.20 -5.53
C SER A 340 27.38 23.67 -5.51
N ILE A 341 26.61 23.09 -4.60
CA ILE A 341 26.47 21.63 -4.45
C ILE A 341 25.05 21.25 -4.83
N GLU A 342 24.91 20.40 -5.86
CA GLU A 342 23.63 19.80 -6.27
C GLU A 342 23.56 18.36 -5.76
N TYR A 343 22.51 18.01 -5.01
CA TYR A 343 22.32 16.65 -4.52
C TYR A 343 21.53 15.82 -5.54
N LYS A 344 22.11 14.69 -5.96
CA LYS A 344 21.45 13.73 -6.85
C LYS A 344 21.19 12.42 -6.13
N GLN A 345 19.93 11.97 -6.14
CA GLN A 345 19.53 10.71 -5.52
C GLN A 345 20.06 9.52 -6.33
N TYR A 346 20.50 8.47 -5.62
CA TYR A 346 20.82 7.17 -6.18
C TYR A 346 20.31 6.05 -5.27
N GLY A 347 20.13 4.85 -5.81
CA GLY A 347 19.60 3.68 -5.10
C GLY A 347 18.48 3.00 -5.87
N VAL A 348 17.59 2.32 -5.15
CA VAL A 348 16.42 1.65 -5.72
C VAL A 348 15.20 2.55 -5.54
N SER A 349 14.57 2.94 -6.64
CA SER A 349 13.32 3.68 -6.64
C SER A 349 12.23 2.93 -7.38
N LEU A 350 11.00 3.06 -6.89
CA LEU A 350 9.82 2.46 -7.49
C LEU A 350 8.70 3.49 -7.42
N ALA A 351 8.21 3.93 -8.57
CA ALA A 351 6.96 4.68 -8.65
C ALA A 351 5.95 3.86 -9.48
N TYR A 352 4.72 3.74 -9.00
CA TYR A 352 3.66 3.11 -9.79
C TYR A 352 2.27 3.60 -9.44
N THR A 353 1.36 3.48 -10.39
CA THR A 353 -0.07 3.79 -10.24
C THR A 353 -0.87 2.54 -10.62
N PRO A 354 -1.46 1.82 -9.65
CA PRO A 354 -2.32 0.68 -9.93
C PRO A 354 -3.74 1.13 -10.25
N THR A 355 -4.45 0.40 -11.09
CA THR A 355 -5.88 0.58 -11.34
C THR A 355 -6.52 -0.80 -11.45
N VAL A 356 -7.41 -1.12 -10.51
CA VAL A 356 -8.13 -2.39 -10.50
C VAL A 356 -9.33 -2.29 -11.44
N LEU A 357 -9.40 -3.21 -12.39
CA LEU A 357 -10.46 -3.32 -13.39
C LEU A 357 -11.60 -4.22 -12.87
N ALA A 358 -12.76 -4.15 -13.53
CA ALA A 358 -13.96 -4.87 -13.13
C ALA A 358 -13.84 -6.41 -13.23
N ASP A 359 -12.94 -6.90 -14.08
CA ASP A 359 -12.64 -8.32 -14.29
C ASP A 359 -11.62 -8.87 -13.28
N GLY A 360 -11.22 -8.07 -12.29
CA GLY A 360 -10.22 -8.44 -11.28
C GLY A 360 -8.77 -8.35 -11.77
N ARG A 361 -8.54 -7.84 -12.99
CA ARG A 361 -7.21 -7.50 -13.48
C ARG A 361 -6.74 -6.17 -12.93
N ILE A 362 -5.42 -5.98 -12.96
CA ILE A 362 -4.76 -4.82 -12.42
C ILE A 362 -3.95 -4.20 -13.55
N SER A 363 -4.39 -3.03 -14.02
CA SER A 363 -3.60 -2.18 -14.90
C SER A 363 -2.59 -1.39 -14.06
N LEU A 364 -1.34 -1.37 -14.48
CA LEU A 364 -0.23 -0.80 -13.72
C LEU A 364 0.60 0.07 -14.64
N ARG A 365 0.70 1.37 -14.34
CA ARG A 365 1.78 2.22 -14.86
C ARG A 365 2.95 2.14 -13.89
N VAL A 366 4.08 1.59 -14.32
CA VAL A 366 5.24 1.31 -13.46
C VAL A 366 6.48 2.03 -13.96
N ARG A 367 7.28 2.54 -13.01
CA ARG A 367 8.59 3.16 -13.26
C ARG A 367 9.61 2.72 -12.21
N PRO A 368 10.09 1.46 -12.26
CA PRO A 368 11.20 1.02 -11.42
C PRO A 368 12.54 1.57 -11.92
N GLU A 369 13.42 1.88 -10.98
CA GLU A 369 14.78 2.33 -11.25
C GLU A 369 15.78 1.80 -10.22
N VAL A 370 16.94 1.38 -10.69
CA VAL A 370 18.10 1.06 -9.86
C VAL A 370 19.26 1.88 -10.35
N SER A 371 19.83 2.68 -9.46
CA SER A 371 20.99 3.52 -9.71
C SER A 371 22.08 3.21 -8.70
N GLN A 372 23.31 3.08 -9.19
CA GLN A 372 24.48 2.78 -8.38
C GLN A 372 25.63 3.71 -8.77
N LEU A 373 26.49 4.01 -7.81
CA LEU A 373 27.73 4.74 -8.03
C LEU A 373 28.67 3.88 -8.86
N SER A 374 29.23 4.46 -9.92
CA SER A 374 30.14 3.80 -10.85
C SER A 374 31.42 4.61 -11.00
N ALA A 375 32.57 3.91 -10.94
CA ALA A 375 33.86 4.50 -11.29
C ALA A 375 34.04 4.62 -12.81
N ALA A 376 33.33 3.80 -13.60
CA ALA A 376 33.34 3.90 -15.06
C ALA A 376 32.61 5.18 -15.48
N GLY A 377 33.32 6.10 -16.13
CA GLY A 377 32.82 7.42 -16.50
C GLY A 377 32.95 8.50 -15.42
N ALA A 378 33.69 8.24 -14.34
CA ALA A 378 33.98 9.24 -13.31
C ALA A 378 34.80 10.41 -13.88
N VAL A 379 34.50 11.64 -13.45
CA VAL A 379 35.19 12.85 -13.86
C VAL A 379 36.04 13.38 -12.71
N GLN A 380 37.26 13.82 -12.98
CA GLN A 380 38.09 14.49 -11.99
C GLN A 380 37.97 16.01 -12.15
N ILE A 381 37.56 16.70 -11.09
CA ILE A 381 37.47 18.17 -11.04
C ILE A 381 38.31 18.63 -9.85
N ASN A 382 39.35 19.43 -10.08
CA ASN A 382 40.24 19.97 -9.04
C ASN A 382 40.75 18.92 -8.02
N GLY A 383 41.13 17.73 -8.50
CA GLY A 383 41.62 16.62 -7.65
C GLY A 383 40.53 15.83 -6.91
N THR A 384 39.24 16.21 -7.04
CA THR A 384 38.10 15.47 -6.51
C THR A 384 37.51 14.58 -7.60
N THR A 385 37.42 13.27 -7.33
CA THR A 385 36.80 12.31 -8.27
C THR A 385 35.29 12.28 -8.03
N VAL A 386 34.52 12.73 -9.02
CA VAL A 386 33.06 12.64 -9.03
C VAL A 386 32.66 11.35 -9.76
N PRO A 387 32.11 10.33 -9.07
CA PRO A 387 31.69 9.08 -9.71
C PRO A 387 30.48 9.30 -10.61
N ALA A 388 30.37 8.50 -11.66
CA ALA A 388 29.19 8.46 -12.51
C ALA A 388 28.06 7.68 -11.84
N LEU A 389 26.81 7.88 -12.31
CA LEU A 389 25.68 7.03 -11.93
C LEU A 389 25.38 6.04 -13.05
N SER A 390 25.38 4.76 -12.71
CA SER A 390 24.88 3.71 -13.59
C SER A 390 23.40 3.47 -13.26
N THR A 391 22.51 3.92 -14.15
CA THR A 391 21.05 3.87 -13.94
C THR A 391 20.39 2.84 -14.88
N ARG A 392 19.54 2.00 -14.30
CA ARG A 392 18.66 1.06 -15.00
C ARG A 392 17.24 1.46 -14.71
N ARG A 393 16.46 1.84 -15.73
CA ARG A 393 15.08 2.30 -15.57
C ARG A 393 14.21 1.72 -16.68
N ALA A 394 12.99 1.35 -16.34
CA ALA A 394 11.94 1.06 -17.31
C ALA A 394 10.70 1.90 -16.97
N GLU A 395 9.94 2.33 -17.96
CA GLU A 395 8.63 2.95 -17.78
C GLU A 395 7.65 2.28 -18.75
N THR A 396 6.60 1.65 -18.22
CA THR A 396 5.60 0.97 -19.05
C THR A 396 4.25 0.90 -18.35
N THR A 397 3.21 0.60 -19.13
CA THR A 397 1.88 0.27 -18.62
C THR A 397 1.56 -1.16 -19.01
N VAL A 398 1.22 -2.01 -18.03
CA VAL A 398 0.86 -3.41 -18.29
C VAL A 398 -0.35 -3.83 -17.47
N GLU A 399 -1.03 -4.87 -17.92
CA GLU A 399 -2.20 -5.43 -17.25
C GLU A 399 -1.92 -6.87 -16.83
N LEU A 400 -2.14 -7.15 -15.54
CA LEU A 400 -1.82 -8.44 -14.91
C LEU A 400 -2.91 -8.84 -13.93
N GLY A 401 -3.18 -10.14 -13.79
CA GLY A 401 -3.96 -10.65 -12.68
C GLY A 401 -3.18 -10.60 -11.36
N SER A 402 -3.90 -10.61 -10.23
CA SER A 402 -3.28 -10.71 -8.90
C SER A 402 -2.45 -12.01 -8.79
N GLY A 403 -1.18 -11.89 -8.42
CA GLY A 403 -0.20 -12.98 -8.31
C GLY A 403 0.49 -13.37 -9.61
N GLN A 404 0.13 -12.77 -10.75
CA GLN A 404 0.77 -13.07 -12.03
C GLN A 404 2.06 -12.27 -12.21
N SER A 405 3.13 -12.93 -12.64
CA SER A 405 4.40 -12.29 -12.93
C SER A 405 4.57 -11.99 -14.42
N MET A 406 5.14 -10.84 -14.74
CA MET A 406 5.50 -10.49 -16.12
C MET A 406 6.87 -9.80 -16.16
N MET A 407 7.68 -10.21 -17.13
CA MET A 407 8.90 -9.50 -17.49
C MET A 407 8.53 -8.25 -18.28
N ILE A 408 8.90 -7.08 -17.75
CA ILE A 408 8.59 -5.78 -18.36
C ILE A 408 9.77 -5.16 -19.10
N GLY A 409 10.96 -5.73 -18.94
CA GLY A 409 12.17 -5.30 -19.63
C GLY A 409 13.31 -6.26 -19.42
N GLY A 410 14.23 -6.27 -20.38
CA GLY A 410 15.51 -6.94 -20.25
C GLY A 410 16.53 -6.42 -21.26
N LEU A 411 17.79 -6.70 -20.98
CA LEU A 411 18.93 -6.33 -21.82
C LEU A 411 19.93 -7.48 -21.80
N LEU A 412 20.36 -7.92 -22.97
CA LEU A 412 21.54 -8.76 -23.14
C LEU A 412 22.54 -7.95 -23.95
N SER A 413 23.65 -7.59 -23.32
CA SER A 413 24.77 -6.90 -23.97
C SER A 413 25.98 -7.82 -23.98
N ASN A 414 26.68 -7.87 -25.12
CA ASN A 414 27.87 -8.68 -25.27
C ASN A 414 28.89 -7.94 -26.14
N SER A 415 30.02 -7.52 -25.57
CA SER A 415 31.13 -6.88 -26.28
C SER A 415 32.32 -7.82 -26.34
N HIS A 416 32.90 -7.98 -27.53
CA HIS A 416 34.09 -8.79 -27.76
C HIS A 416 35.15 -7.94 -28.42
N ASP A 417 36.27 -7.75 -27.74
CA ASP A 417 37.42 -7.01 -28.23
C ASP A 417 38.59 -8.00 -28.38
N ASN A 418 39.05 -8.16 -29.62
CA ASN A 418 40.17 -9.04 -29.95
C ASN A 418 41.26 -8.22 -30.62
N SER A 419 42.41 -8.09 -29.96
CA SER A 419 43.57 -7.33 -30.43
C SER A 419 44.76 -8.26 -30.55
N ILE A 420 45.40 -8.26 -31.71
CA ILE A 420 46.61 -9.04 -31.97
C ILE A 420 47.69 -8.11 -32.45
N ASP A 421 48.74 -7.95 -31.64
CA ASP A 421 49.97 -7.28 -32.04
C ASP A 421 50.93 -8.35 -32.57
N LYS A 422 51.47 -8.20 -33.78
CA LYS A 422 52.38 -9.19 -34.36
C LYS A 422 53.48 -8.55 -35.19
N ALA A 423 54.64 -9.22 -35.25
CA ALA A 423 55.68 -8.88 -36.20
C ALA A 423 55.25 -9.24 -37.63
N PRO A 424 55.37 -8.34 -38.63
CA PRO A 424 55.03 -8.65 -40.01
C PRO A 424 55.90 -9.81 -40.55
N GLY A 425 55.29 -10.76 -41.25
CA GLY A 425 55.94 -11.98 -41.75
C GLY A 425 56.11 -13.06 -40.67
N LEU A 426 56.91 -12.79 -39.63
CA LEU A 426 57.28 -13.78 -38.61
C LEU A 426 56.09 -14.22 -37.73
N GLY A 427 55.12 -13.35 -37.48
CA GLY A 427 53.92 -13.66 -36.68
C GLY A 427 52.93 -14.63 -37.34
N ASP A 428 53.05 -14.84 -38.66
CA ASP A 428 52.18 -15.72 -39.44
C ASP A 428 52.79 -17.12 -39.69
N LEU A 429 54.02 -17.37 -39.22
CA LEU A 429 54.65 -18.68 -39.32
C LEU A 429 53.89 -19.73 -38.50
N PRO A 430 53.67 -20.95 -39.04
CA PRO A 430 53.06 -22.03 -38.28
C PRO A 430 53.98 -22.39 -37.11
N ILE A 431 53.38 -22.68 -35.95
CA ILE A 431 54.06 -23.07 -34.68
C ILE A 431 54.88 -21.92 -34.06
N LEU A 432 55.82 -21.33 -34.80
CA LEU A 432 56.76 -20.30 -34.34
C LEU A 432 56.14 -18.91 -34.23
N GLY A 433 55.09 -18.60 -35.01
CA GLY A 433 54.46 -17.28 -35.01
C GLY A 433 53.86 -16.88 -33.66
N SER A 434 53.58 -17.85 -32.78
CA SER A 434 53.12 -17.61 -31.40
C SER A 434 54.15 -16.86 -30.54
N LEU A 435 55.44 -16.99 -30.84
CA LEU A 435 56.52 -16.26 -30.15
C LEU A 435 56.63 -14.81 -30.64
N PHE A 436 56.13 -14.51 -31.84
CA PHE A 436 56.23 -13.21 -32.50
C PHE A 436 54.92 -12.42 -32.52
N ARG A 437 53.93 -12.84 -31.71
CA ARG A 437 52.65 -12.15 -31.56
C ARG A 437 52.20 -12.10 -30.09
N SER A 438 51.57 -11.01 -29.72
CA SER A 438 50.83 -10.85 -28.47
C SER A 438 49.34 -10.86 -28.78
N ASN A 439 48.57 -11.64 -28.03
CA ASN A 439 47.12 -11.72 -28.20
C ASN A 439 46.43 -11.23 -26.93
N GLY A 440 45.55 -10.23 -27.09
CA GLY A 440 44.66 -9.72 -26.06
C GLY A 440 43.21 -9.95 -26.44
N PHE A 441 42.49 -10.70 -25.61
CA PHE A 441 41.08 -10.99 -25.79
C PHE A 441 40.30 -10.51 -24.57
N THR A 442 39.30 -9.67 -24.79
CA THR A 442 38.39 -9.17 -23.76
C THR A 442 36.94 -9.45 -24.17
N ARG A 443 36.13 -10.01 -23.27
CA ARG A 443 34.70 -10.26 -23.47
C ARG A 443 33.92 -9.75 -22.27
N ASN A 444 33.01 -8.81 -22.49
CA ASN A 444 32.12 -8.28 -21.47
C ASN A 444 30.67 -8.66 -21.78
N GLU A 445 30.00 -9.33 -20.86
CA GLU A 445 28.60 -9.71 -20.96
C GLU A 445 27.80 -9.05 -19.85
N THR A 446 26.63 -8.50 -20.17
CA THR A 446 25.69 -7.97 -19.19
C THR A 446 24.29 -8.47 -19.51
N GLU A 447 23.66 -9.13 -18.56
CA GLU A 447 22.28 -9.62 -18.61
C GLU A 447 21.47 -8.87 -17.56
N LEU A 448 20.37 -8.22 -17.95
CA LEU A 448 19.44 -7.53 -17.05
C LEU A 448 18.03 -8.02 -17.33
N VAL A 449 17.26 -8.28 -16.27
CA VAL A 449 15.83 -8.60 -16.35
C VAL A 449 15.08 -7.82 -15.26
N ILE A 450 13.94 -7.25 -15.63
CA ILE A 450 13.00 -6.59 -14.74
C ILE A 450 11.67 -7.33 -14.78
N VAL A 451 11.28 -7.91 -13.65
CA VAL A 451 10.01 -8.64 -13.48
C VAL A 451 9.15 -7.93 -12.47
N ILE A 452 7.84 -7.87 -12.70
CA ILE A 452 6.88 -7.34 -11.74
C ILE A 452 5.81 -8.39 -11.40
N THR A 453 5.23 -8.28 -10.22
CA THR A 453 4.14 -9.15 -9.75
C THR A 453 3.24 -8.36 -8.79
N PRO A 454 2.01 -8.01 -9.19
CA PRO A 454 1.06 -7.33 -8.31
C PRO A 454 0.27 -8.33 -7.47
N TYR A 455 -0.18 -7.90 -6.29
CA TYR A 455 -1.07 -8.64 -5.42
C TYR A 455 -2.18 -7.72 -4.91
N LEU A 456 -3.42 -8.16 -4.96
CA LEU A 456 -4.49 -7.51 -4.22
C LEU A 456 -4.33 -7.86 -2.73
N VAL A 457 -4.17 -6.87 -1.87
CA VAL A 457 -3.90 -7.08 -0.44
C VAL A 457 -4.96 -6.43 0.44
N LYS A 458 -5.17 -7.03 1.62
CA LYS A 458 -6.03 -6.46 2.66
C LYS A 458 -5.17 -6.02 3.84
N PRO A 459 -5.51 -4.91 4.51
CA PRO A 459 -4.88 -4.54 5.77
C PRO A 459 -5.06 -5.64 6.83
N VAL A 460 -4.12 -5.71 7.78
CA VAL A 460 -4.22 -6.60 8.94
C VAL A 460 -4.89 -5.88 10.11
N ASP A 461 -5.74 -6.58 10.86
CA ASP A 461 -6.53 -5.98 11.96
C ASP A 461 -5.69 -5.67 13.22
N SER A 462 -4.49 -6.24 13.34
CA SER A 462 -3.66 -6.12 14.54
C SER A 462 -2.20 -5.90 14.19
N GLN A 463 -1.62 -4.80 14.69
CA GLN A 463 -0.21 -4.41 14.47
C GLN A 463 0.80 -5.46 14.96
N SER A 464 0.42 -6.32 15.92
CA SER A 464 1.22 -7.44 16.42
C SER A 464 1.46 -8.55 15.40
N ARG A 465 0.69 -8.60 14.29
CA ARG A 465 0.92 -9.56 13.19
C ARG A 465 1.96 -9.07 12.18
N ILE A 466 2.35 -7.80 12.22
CA ILE A 466 3.44 -7.28 11.38
C ILE A 466 4.74 -7.57 12.10
N ALA A 467 5.57 -8.46 11.54
CA ALA A 467 6.92 -8.70 12.03
C ALA A 467 7.85 -7.62 11.49
N LEU A 468 8.49 -6.87 12.39
CA LEU A 468 9.50 -5.89 12.03
C LEU A 468 10.91 -6.52 12.15
N PRO A 469 11.89 -6.10 11.34
CA PRO A 469 13.28 -6.54 11.52
C PRO A 469 13.83 -6.25 12.93
N THR A 470 13.29 -5.22 13.58
CA THR A 470 13.63 -4.83 14.95
C THR A 470 13.01 -5.72 16.02
N ASP A 471 11.97 -6.50 15.70
CA ASP A 471 11.29 -7.35 16.69
C ASP A 471 12.21 -8.49 17.19
N ALA A 472 13.29 -8.81 16.47
CA ALA A 472 14.30 -9.77 16.90
C ALA A 472 15.47 -9.14 17.70
N TYR A 473 15.54 -7.81 17.77
CA TYR A 473 16.63 -7.11 18.43
C TYR A 473 16.31 -6.86 19.90
N SER A 474 17.14 -7.38 20.80
CA SER A 474 17.15 -6.99 22.21
C SER A 474 18.40 -6.15 22.47
N SER A 475 18.25 -4.99 23.11
CA SER A 475 19.40 -4.24 23.59
C SER A 475 20.13 -5.07 24.66
N PRO A 476 21.47 -5.22 24.58
CA PRO A 476 22.25 -5.86 25.64
C PRO A 476 22.21 -5.02 26.91
N GLY A 477 22.20 -5.68 28.08
CA GLY A 477 22.30 -4.99 29.36
C GLY A 477 23.70 -4.39 29.57
N ASP A 478 23.83 -3.46 30.53
CA ASP A 478 25.10 -2.76 30.79
C ASP A 478 26.27 -3.71 31.07
N VAL A 479 26.02 -4.81 31.78
CA VAL A 479 27.04 -5.83 32.06
C VAL A 479 27.41 -6.62 30.79
N GLU A 480 26.44 -7.00 29.95
CA GLU A 480 26.70 -7.71 28.69
C GLU A 480 27.44 -6.83 27.68
N ARG A 481 27.12 -5.53 27.66
CA ARG A 481 27.77 -4.53 26.80
C ARG A 481 29.19 -4.19 27.27
N VAL A 482 29.38 -3.92 28.57
CA VAL A 482 30.65 -3.42 29.13
C VAL A 482 31.62 -4.55 29.45
N LEU A 483 31.12 -5.68 29.97
CA LEU A 483 31.97 -6.78 30.42
C LEU A 483 32.09 -7.89 29.37
N MET A 484 31.03 -8.19 28.62
CA MET A 484 31.01 -9.29 27.64
C MET A 484 31.18 -8.82 26.18
N GLY A 485 31.28 -7.50 25.94
CA GLY A 485 31.47 -6.93 24.60
C GLY A 485 30.36 -7.26 23.61
N GLN A 486 29.17 -7.62 24.08
CA GLN A 486 28.07 -8.04 23.21
C GLN A 486 27.35 -6.82 22.64
N LEU A 487 27.13 -6.83 21.32
CA LEU A 487 26.42 -5.78 20.57
C LEU A 487 24.90 -6.03 20.49
N SER A 488 24.44 -7.20 20.91
CA SER A 488 23.03 -7.61 20.92
C SER A 488 22.77 -8.54 22.09
N GLY A 489 21.67 -8.33 22.82
CA GLY A 489 21.27 -9.15 23.96
C GLY A 489 20.57 -10.44 23.54
N GLN A 490 20.71 -11.50 24.34
CA GLN A 490 20.05 -12.79 24.12
C GLN A 490 18.66 -12.89 24.79
N ARG A 491 18.13 -11.79 25.32
CA ARG A 491 16.81 -11.78 25.98
C ARG A 491 15.68 -11.85 24.96
N ARG A 492 14.57 -12.44 25.39
CA ARG A 492 13.31 -12.40 24.63
C ARG A 492 12.96 -10.93 24.37
N PRO A 493 12.55 -10.58 23.13
CA PRO A 493 12.15 -9.22 22.81
C PRO A 493 11.09 -8.71 23.79
N ASP A 494 11.28 -7.50 24.30
CA ASP A 494 10.27 -6.88 25.16
C ASP A 494 8.95 -6.72 24.37
N PRO A 495 7.79 -7.01 24.98
CA PRO A 495 6.51 -6.80 24.33
C PRO A 495 6.39 -5.35 23.87
N ARG A 496 6.02 -5.14 22.59
CA ARG A 496 5.81 -3.79 22.05
C ARG A 496 4.83 -3.01 22.94
N PRO A 497 5.15 -1.75 23.31
CA PRO A 497 4.20 -0.89 23.99
C PRO A 497 2.97 -0.71 23.10
N VAL A 498 1.84 -1.27 23.51
CA VAL A 498 0.56 -1.03 22.83
C VAL A 498 -0.09 0.22 23.44
N PRO A 499 -0.70 1.11 22.63
CA PRO A 499 -1.46 2.23 23.15
C PRO A 499 -2.55 1.70 24.08
N THR A 500 -2.46 2.03 25.37
CA THR A 500 -3.53 1.76 26.32
C THR A 500 -4.35 3.03 26.44
N MET A 501 -5.68 2.94 26.26
CA MET A 501 -6.57 4.07 26.51
C MET A 501 -6.38 4.53 27.97
N ALA A 502 -6.11 5.82 28.18
CA ALA A 502 -5.99 6.38 29.51
C ALA A 502 -7.29 6.08 30.29
N PRO A 503 -7.22 5.54 31.52
CA PRO A 503 -8.40 5.31 32.32
C PRO A 503 -9.12 6.64 32.52
N SER A 504 -10.41 6.69 32.17
CA SER A 504 -11.24 7.86 32.42
C SER A 504 -11.25 8.15 33.92
N THR A 505 -10.64 9.27 34.33
CA THR A 505 -10.68 9.74 35.73
C THR A 505 -12.16 9.85 36.15
N PRO A 506 -12.64 9.06 37.12
CA PRO A 506 -13.98 9.26 37.65
C PRO A 506 -14.01 10.65 38.30
N ALA A 507 -14.92 11.51 37.83
CA ALA A 507 -15.18 12.78 38.50
C ALA A 507 -15.62 12.45 39.93
N GLN A 508 -14.82 12.87 40.92
CA GLN A 508 -15.17 12.71 42.32
C GLN A 508 -16.45 13.52 42.59
N PRO A 509 -17.52 12.94 43.15
CA PRO A 509 -18.69 13.70 43.53
C PRO A 509 -18.33 14.66 44.67
N ALA A 510 -18.54 15.96 44.45
CA ALA A 510 -18.39 16.99 45.46
C ALA A 510 -19.46 16.77 46.55
N VAL A 511 -19.02 16.55 47.78
CA VAL A 511 -19.89 16.36 48.94
C VAL A 511 -20.44 17.71 49.38
N GLY A 512 -21.76 17.89 49.27
CA GLY A 512 -22.50 19.04 49.78
C GLY A 512 -23.88 18.62 50.30
N LEU A 513 -24.02 18.69 51.63
CA LEU A 513 -25.24 18.90 52.44
C LEU A 513 -26.57 18.19 52.06
N ALA A 514 -26.80 17.08 52.78
CA ALA A 514 -28.05 16.60 53.40
C ALA A 514 -29.44 16.92 52.78
N ALA A 515 -30.10 15.87 52.30
CA ALA A 515 -31.55 15.65 52.46
C ALA A 515 -31.84 14.13 52.49
N PRO A 516 -32.72 13.61 53.36
CA PRO A 516 -33.01 12.18 53.43
C PRO A 516 -34.07 11.79 52.39
N VAL A 517 -33.85 10.68 51.69
CA VAL A 517 -34.82 10.05 50.77
C VAL A 517 -35.07 8.62 51.25
N PRO A 518 -36.32 8.13 51.31
CA PRO A 518 -36.66 6.91 52.03
C PRO A 518 -36.25 5.62 51.29
N VAL A 519 -36.00 4.58 52.09
CA VAL A 519 -35.60 3.24 51.68
C VAL A 519 -36.76 2.50 51.00
N ALA A 520 -36.48 1.89 49.84
CA ALA A 520 -37.32 0.89 49.18
C ALA A 520 -36.53 -0.44 49.02
N PRO A 521 -37.20 -1.59 48.93
CA PRO A 521 -36.64 -2.88 49.37
C PRO A 521 -35.74 -3.58 48.34
N VAL A 522 -34.82 -4.36 48.88
CA VAL A 522 -33.84 -5.21 48.18
C VAL A 522 -34.54 -6.35 47.43
N VAL A 523 -34.31 -6.46 46.14
CA VAL A 523 -34.60 -7.64 45.30
C VAL A 523 -33.27 -8.30 44.92
N GLY A 524 -33.26 -9.64 44.97
CA GLY A 524 -32.10 -10.51 45.12
C GLY A 524 -31.03 -10.43 44.04
N ALA A 525 -29.82 -10.82 44.44
CA ALA A 525 -28.63 -10.94 43.62
C ALA A 525 -28.64 -12.23 42.79
N ASP A 526 -28.43 -12.11 41.49
CA ASP A 526 -27.99 -13.23 40.64
C ASP A 526 -26.47 -13.47 40.84
N PRO A 527 -26.01 -14.74 40.85
CA PRO A 527 -24.60 -15.06 41.06
C PRO A 527 -23.76 -14.84 39.79
N VAL A 528 -22.56 -14.30 40.01
CA VAL A 528 -21.49 -14.05 39.03
C VAL A 528 -20.97 -15.37 38.41
N PRO A 529 -20.69 -15.46 37.09
CA PRO A 529 -20.04 -16.63 36.50
C PRO A 529 -18.55 -16.68 36.84
N GLN A 530 -18.06 -17.82 37.35
CA GLN A 530 -16.63 -18.10 37.53
C GLN A 530 -15.96 -18.52 36.21
N PRO A 531 -14.66 -18.21 36.00
CA PRO A 531 -13.92 -18.64 34.81
C PRO A 531 -13.54 -20.13 34.84
N PRO A 532 -13.38 -20.79 33.67
CA PRO A 532 -13.19 -22.23 33.60
C PRO A 532 -11.80 -22.68 34.07
N ARG A 533 -11.78 -23.66 35.00
CA ARG A 533 -10.58 -24.40 35.42
C ARG A 533 -10.07 -25.29 34.28
N LYS A 534 -8.77 -25.23 34.00
CA LYS A 534 -8.04 -26.16 33.12
C LYS A 534 -8.17 -27.59 33.65
N ARG A 535 -8.72 -28.49 32.83
CA ARG A 535 -8.71 -29.94 33.07
C ARG A 535 -7.30 -30.49 32.85
N GLY A 536 -6.83 -31.25 33.84
CA GLY A 536 -5.63 -32.04 33.80
C GLY A 536 -5.71 -33.15 32.75
N ARG A 537 -4.53 -33.52 32.26
CA ARG A 537 -4.27 -34.57 31.27
C ARG A 537 -4.21 -35.91 32.01
N ASP A 538 -5.07 -36.85 31.63
CA ASP A 538 -5.03 -38.22 32.14
C ASP A 538 -3.79 -39.00 31.63
N PRO A 539 -3.25 -39.94 32.42
CA PRO A 539 -2.10 -40.76 32.03
C PRO A 539 -2.54 -41.98 31.21
N LYS A 540 -1.72 -42.33 30.23
CA LYS A 540 -1.86 -43.49 29.33
C LYS A 540 -1.34 -44.75 30.05
N PRO A 541 -2.04 -45.90 30.02
CA PRO A 541 -1.55 -47.12 30.65
C PRO A 541 -0.48 -47.81 29.80
N ALA A 542 0.54 -48.33 30.49
CA ALA A 542 1.58 -49.16 29.92
C ALA A 542 1.11 -50.62 29.76
N ALA A 543 1.58 -51.27 28.70
CA ALA A 543 1.66 -52.73 28.60
C ALA A 543 3.04 -53.11 28.01
N PRO A 544 3.59 -54.30 28.34
CA PRO A 544 5.04 -54.54 28.37
C PRO A 544 5.55 -55.50 27.27
N GLY A 545 6.88 -55.54 27.12
CA GLY A 545 7.66 -56.69 26.62
C GLY A 545 8.31 -56.50 25.24
N PHE A 546 9.63 -56.30 25.19
CA PHE A 546 10.69 -57.28 24.80
C PHE A 546 10.67 -57.64 23.29
N SER A 547 11.76 -57.73 22.51
CA SER A 547 13.22 -57.59 22.72
C SER A 547 13.93 -57.83 21.37
N ILE A 548 15.06 -57.14 21.15
CA ILE A 548 16.29 -57.56 20.42
C ILE A 548 16.16 -58.10 18.97
N GLN A 549 16.59 -57.32 17.97
CA GLN A 549 17.87 -57.47 17.25
C GLN A 549 18.17 -56.22 16.44
#